data_AF-A0A168PIS2-F1
#
_entry.id   AF-A0A168PIS2-F1
#
_cell.length_a   1.000
_cell.length_b   1.000
_cell.length_c   1.000
_cell.angle_alpha   90.00
_cell.angle_beta   90.00
_cell.angle_gamma   90.00
#
_symmetry.space_group_name_H-M   'P 1'
#
loop_
_entity.id
_entity.type
_entity.pdbx_description
1 polymer ?
#
loop_
_entity_poly.entity_id
_entity_poly.type
_entity_poly.pdbx_seq_one_letter_code
_entity_poly.pdbx_strand_id
1 'polypeptide(L)'
;MKLANVDTNGNIYLNIGFIFSEYKNHLENILVDYIKKEDECGKYLTEKMRKKRFDKVQEVNELLTWEENRRENLKKLEEKYQPFIDERDKREEEFRKERERVEEIRREQSLREREEEDKRLKIKEENERKEELKELEKEKKKEEAFGQERDKWIAAYGSQYLKQAIKLKYDVDSKYVIERAKKEFPDYDCDINDNAGWSECCNPTEKSIEEVVKLIENGNEAEIVWLTNPADSDYQDDFQEREAIAIINYLGKYDLIKSIKY
;
A
#
# COMPACT_ATOMS: atom_id res chain seq x y z
N MET A 1 50.04 -15.73 -64.88
CA MET A 1 48.90 -15.56 -63.96
C MET A 1 48.16 -14.29 -64.37
N LYS A 2 46.93 -14.38 -64.89
CA LYS A 2 46.16 -13.20 -65.32
C LYS A 2 45.54 -12.54 -64.08
N LEU A 3 46.18 -11.49 -63.60
CA LEU A 3 45.79 -10.76 -62.38
C LEU A 3 44.50 -9.95 -62.56
N ALA A 4 44.07 -9.70 -63.80
CA ALA A 4 42.80 -9.05 -64.06
C ALA A 4 42.08 -9.62 -65.29
N ASN A 5 40.75 -9.48 -65.31
CA ASN A 5 39.90 -9.81 -66.45
C ASN A 5 38.99 -8.63 -66.80
N VAL A 6 38.69 -8.43 -68.08
CA VAL A 6 37.87 -7.30 -68.57
C VAL A 6 36.65 -7.85 -69.30
N ASP A 7 35.44 -7.45 -68.90
CA ASP A 7 34.21 -7.91 -69.55
C ASP A 7 33.89 -7.12 -70.83
N THR A 8 32.84 -7.57 -71.54
CA THR A 8 32.35 -6.97 -72.79
C THR A 8 31.80 -5.55 -72.62
N ASN A 9 31.61 -5.09 -71.38
CA ASN A 9 31.19 -3.74 -71.05
C ASN A 9 32.36 -2.86 -70.56
N GLY A 10 33.59 -3.39 -70.54
CA GLY A 10 34.80 -2.68 -70.14
C GLY A 10 35.10 -2.68 -68.64
N ASN A 11 34.39 -3.48 -67.83
CA ASN A 11 34.64 -3.56 -66.38
C ASN A 11 35.84 -4.47 -66.09
N ILE A 12 36.68 -4.08 -65.13
CA ILE A 12 37.96 -4.76 -64.85
C ILE A 12 37.91 -5.39 -63.48
N TYR A 13 38.14 -6.69 -63.43
CA TYR A 13 38.09 -7.51 -62.23
C TYR A 13 39.49 -7.96 -61.86
N LEU A 14 39.98 -7.56 -60.68
CA LEU A 14 41.24 -8.07 -60.14
C LEU A 14 40.99 -9.44 -59.52
N ASN A 15 41.63 -10.48 -60.06
CA ASN A 15 41.57 -11.85 -59.53
C ASN A 15 42.51 -11.95 -58.32
N ILE A 16 42.07 -11.43 -57.18
CA ILE A 16 42.76 -11.60 -55.90
C ILE A 16 41.93 -12.60 -55.08
N GLY A 17 42.21 -13.90 -55.27
CA GLY A 17 41.52 -15.01 -54.61
C GLY A 17 41.49 -16.27 -55.51
N PHE A 18 41.64 -17.46 -54.93
CA PHE A 18 41.63 -18.72 -55.67
C PHE A 18 40.20 -19.09 -56.09
N ILE A 19 40.01 -19.41 -57.38
CA ILE A 19 38.74 -19.90 -57.93
C ILE A 19 38.54 -21.34 -57.46
N PHE A 20 37.51 -21.60 -56.65
CA PHE A 20 36.98 -22.95 -56.42
C PHE A 20 35.52 -23.03 -56.91
N SER A 21 35.30 -24.00 -57.80
CA SER A 21 34.02 -24.53 -58.33
C SER A 21 33.43 -23.92 -59.61
N GLU A 22 32.94 -24.83 -60.45
CA GLU A 22 32.48 -24.65 -61.84
C GLU A 22 31.06 -24.06 -61.98
N TYR A 23 30.48 -23.52 -60.89
CA TYR A 23 29.12 -23.01 -60.90
C TYR A 23 29.03 -21.66 -60.20
N LYS A 24 28.78 -20.62 -61.00
CA LYS A 24 28.56 -19.20 -60.67
C LYS A 24 29.82 -18.40 -60.33
N ASN A 25 30.17 -17.50 -61.26
CA ASN A 25 31.07 -16.37 -61.05
C ASN A 25 30.46 -15.41 -60.00
N HIS A 26 30.66 -15.69 -58.72
CA HIS A 26 30.51 -14.68 -57.69
C HIS A 26 31.83 -13.90 -57.63
N LEU A 27 31.87 -12.78 -58.35
CA LEU A 27 32.84 -11.72 -58.07
C LEU A 27 32.56 -11.25 -56.65
N GLU A 28 33.40 -11.64 -55.70
CA GLU A 28 33.33 -11.04 -54.38
C GLU A 28 33.71 -9.56 -54.51
N ASN A 29 32.84 -8.71 -53.96
CA ASN A 29 33.12 -7.30 -53.84
C ASN A 29 34.28 -7.15 -52.84
N ILE A 30 35.47 -6.80 -53.31
CA ILE A 30 36.55 -6.42 -52.40
C ILE A 30 36.18 -5.06 -51.83
N LEU A 31 35.74 -5.07 -50.58
CA LEU A 31 35.43 -3.88 -49.81
C LEU A 31 36.76 -3.20 -49.46
N VAL A 32 37.13 -2.17 -50.22
CA VAL A 32 38.34 -1.41 -49.94
C VAL A 32 37.97 -0.24 -49.03
N ASP A 33 38.39 -0.38 -47.77
CA ASP A 33 38.18 0.46 -46.59
C ASP A 33 37.02 0.15 -45.62
N TYR A 34 37.34 0.33 -44.33
CA TYR A 34 36.81 -0.42 -43.18
C TYR A 34 35.62 0.20 -42.43
N ILE A 35 35.24 -0.53 -41.37
CA ILE A 35 33.97 -0.59 -40.65
C ILE A 35 33.64 0.66 -39.82
N LYS A 36 32.36 1.03 -39.90
CA LYS A 36 31.62 2.02 -39.11
C LYS A 36 31.62 1.67 -37.61
N LYS A 37 31.90 2.65 -36.74
CA LYS A 37 31.42 2.64 -35.35
C LYS A 37 30.53 3.85 -35.12
N GLU A 38 29.41 3.60 -34.45
CA GLU A 38 28.43 4.60 -34.05
C GLU A 38 28.83 5.19 -32.70
N ASP A 39 28.50 6.46 -32.47
CA ASP A 39 28.28 6.98 -31.13
C ASP A 39 26.80 7.35 -30.95
N GLU A 40 26.40 7.57 -29.69
CA GLU A 40 25.00 7.66 -29.24
C GLU A 40 24.18 8.79 -29.90
N CYS A 41 24.79 9.70 -30.67
CA CYS A 41 24.14 10.87 -31.26
C CYS A 41 24.08 10.89 -32.79
N GLY A 42 24.64 9.88 -33.49
CA GLY A 42 24.44 9.67 -34.92
C GLY A 42 24.87 10.81 -35.87
N LYS A 43 25.72 11.74 -35.42
CA LYS A 43 26.07 12.94 -36.19
C LYS A 43 27.57 13.07 -36.45
N TYR A 44 27.91 12.68 -37.68
CA TYR A 44 29.06 13.09 -38.51
C TYR A 44 30.43 12.45 -38.26
N LEU A 45 30.63 11.34 -38.99
CA LEU A 45 31.73 11.17 -39.93
C LEU A 45 31.19 10.50 -41.19
N THR A 46 30.15 11.08 -41.78
CA THR A 46 29.61 10.60 -43.06
C THR A 46 30.41 11.24 -44.19
N GLU A 47 31.70 10.90 -44.31
CA GLU A 47 32.27 10.94 -45.65
C GLU A 47 31.63 9.78 -46.39
N LYS A 48 30.57 10.11 -47.14
CA LYS A 48 29.72 9.19 -47.89
C LYS A 48 30.63 8.18 -48.59
N MET A 49 30.56 6.91 -48.20
CA MET A 49 31.29 5.80 -48.85
C MET A 49 30.97 5.81 -50.34
N ARG A 50 31.78 6.49 -51.14
CA ARG A 50 31.74 6.32 -52.58
C ARG A 50 32.53 5.06 -52.82
N LYS A 51 31.85 4.00 -53.29
CA LYS A 51 32.51 2.88 -53.95
C LYS A 51 33.42 3.50 -55.02
N LYS A 52 34.71 3.63 -54.73
CA LYS A 52 35.68 4.09 -55.71
C LYS A 52 35.94 2.90 -56.61
N ARG A 53 35.47 3.00 -57.84
CA ARG A 53 35.87 2.10 -58.91
C ARG A 53 37.13 2.69 -59.52
N PHE A 54 38.02 1.84 -60.00
CA PHE A 54 39.05 2.31 -60.91
C PHE A 54 38.39 2.52 -62.26
N ASP A 55 38.47 3.72 -62.81
CA ASP A 55 37.83 4.07 -64.09
C ASP A 55 38.57 3.48 -65.32
N LYS A 56 39.72 2.83 -65.10
CA LYS A 56 40.56 2.16 -66.11
C LYS A 56 41.33 0.99 -65.50
N VAL A 57 41.84 0.06 -66.33
CA VAL A 57 42.69 -1.06 -65.86
C VAL A 57 43.90 -0.44 -65.19
N GLN A 58 44.17 -0.85 -63.95
CA GLN A 58 45.38 -0.43 -63.25
C GLN A 58 46.47 -1.47 -63.45
N GLU A 59 47.70 -1.01 -63.67
CA GLU A 59 48.87 -1.87 -63.53
C GLU A 59 49.15 -2.19 -62.05
N VAL A 60 49.87 -3.27 -61.79
CA VAL A 60 50.19 -3.71 -60.41
C VAL A 60 50.89 -2.61 -59.61
N ASN A 61 51.80 -1.86 -60.25
CA ASN A 61 52.51 -0.77 -59.61
C ASN A 61 51.58 0.42 -59.26
N GLU A 62 50.59 0.73 -60.13
CA GLU A 62 49.59 1.77 -59.84
C GLU A 62 48.73 1.39 -58.62
N LEU A 63 48.40 0.10 -58.44
CA LEU A 63 47.67 -0.39 -57.27
C LEU A 63 48.49 -0.33 -55.98
N LEU A 64 49.79 -0.65 -56.05
CA LEU A 64 50.69 -0.55 -54.90
C LEU A 64 50.81 0.91 -54.44
N THR A 65 51.06 1.84 -55.36
CA THR A 65 51.11 3.28 -55.06
C THR A 65 49.77 3.80 -54.55
N TRP A 66 48.65 3.30 -55.07
CA TRP A 66 47.32 3.65 -54.56
C TRP A 66 47.12 3.18 -53.11
N GLU A 67 47.52 1.96 -52.77
CA GLU A 67 47.40 1.41 -51.41
C GLU A 67 48.33 2.14 -50.43
N GLU A 68 49.55 2.50 -50.84
CA GLU A 68 50.48 3.31 -50.04
C GLU A 68 49.88 4.68 -49.74
N ASN A 69 49.37 5.38 -50.76
CA ASN A 69 48.69 6.67 -50.59
C ASN A 69 47.43 6.56 -49.72
N ARG A 70 46.68 5.47 -49.84
CA ARG A 70 45.51 5.19 -48.99
C ARG A 70 45.93 5.09 -47.54
N ARG A 71 46.93 4.26 -47.23
CA ARG A 71 47.45 4.09 -45.86
C ARG A 71 47.96 5.39 -45.26
N GLU A 72 48.68 6.19 -46.03
CA GLU A 72 49.17 7.50 -45.56
C GLU A 72 48.00 8.46 -45.27
N ASN A 73 46.98 8.50 -46.14
CA ASN A 73 45.79 9.32 -45.90
C ASN A 73 45.00 8.85 -44.69
N LEU A 74 44.88 7.54 -44.47
CA LEU A 74 44.23 6.98 -43.28
C LEU A 74 44.97 7.37 -42.01
N LYS A 75 46.30 7.32 -42.01
CA LYS A 75 47.11 7.77 -40.87
C LYS A 75 46.90 9.26 -40.58
N LYS A 76 46.88 10.11 -41.61
CA LYS A 76 46.56 11.55 -41.46
C LYS A 76 45.15 11.78 -40.92
N LEU A 77 44.17 10.98 -41.32
CA LEU A 77 42.80 11.04 -40.81
C LEU A 77 42.75 10.60 -39.35
N GLU A 78 43.41 9.50 -38.99
CA GLU A 78 43.53 9.01 -37.61
C GLU A 78 44.13 10.09 -36.70
N GLU A 79 45.27 10.68 -37.09
CA GLU A 79 45.91 11.79 -36.36
C GLU A 79 45.00 13.03 -36.26
N LYS A 80 44.26 13.36 -37.33
CA LYS A 80 43.31 14.48 -37.36
C LYS A 80 42.12 14.25 -36.42
N TYR A 81 41.64 13.01 -36.29
CA TYR A 81 40.45 12.68 -35.52
C TYR A 81 40.74 12.24 -34.07
N GLN A 82 41.98 11.86 -33.75
CA GLN A 82 42.36 11.44 -32.39
C GLN A 82 41.94 12.43 -31.28
N PRO A 83 42.11 13.76 -31.43
CA PRO A 83 41.69 14.70 -30.39
C PRO A 83 40.17 14.68 -30.12
N PHE A 84 39.36 14.41 -31.15
CA PHE A 84 37.90 14.31 -31.00
C PHE A 84 37.49 13.03 -30.28
N ILE A 85 38.21 11.92 -30.54
CA ILE A 85 38.01 10.66 -29.82
C ILE A 85 38.38 10.88 -28.34
N ASP A 86 39.54 11.47 -28.06
CA ASP A 86 39.98 11.74 -26.69
C ASP A 86 39.03 12.69 -25.94
N GLU A 87 38.49 13.72 -26.61
CA GLU A 87 37.51 14.62 -26.01
C GLU A 87 36.19 13.91 -25.71
N ARG A 88 35.72 13.06 -26.63
CA ARG A 88 34.50 12.27 -26.42
C ARG A 88 34.66 11.31 -25.25
N ASP A 89 35.76 10.56 -25.20
CA ASP A 89 36.02 9.59 -24.14
C ASP A 89 36.14 10.29 -22.76
N LYS A 90 36.74 11.48 -22.70
CA LYS A 90 36.73 12.33 -21.48
C LYS A 90 35.32 12.74 -21.07
N ARG A 91 34.49 13.15 -22.02
CA ARG A 91 33.11 13.57 -21.76
C ARG A 91 32.26 12.40 -21.27
N GLU A 92 32.41 11.22 -21.87
CA GLU A 92 31.74 9.99 -21.42
C GLU A 92 32.15 9.62 -19.99
N GLU A 93 33.43 9.73 -19.67
CA GLU A 93 33.94 9.49 -18.31
C GLU A 93 33.34 10.47 -17.28
N GLU A 94 33.25 11.76 -17.63
CA GLU A 94 32.62 12.78 -16.78
C GLU A 94 31.13 12.49 -16.56
N PHE A 95 30.40 12.13 -17.63
CA PHE A 95 28.99 11.74 -17.52
C PHE A 95 28.80 10.48 -16.67
N ARG A 96 29.70 9.49 -16.78
CA ARG A 96 29.65 8.28 -15.96
C ARG A 96 29.81 8.63 -14.48
N LYS A 97 30.81 9.43 -14.13
CA LYS A 97 31.05 9.89 -12.75
C LYS A 97 29.87 10.68 -12.20
N GLU A 98 29.26 11.54 -13.01
CA GLU A 98 28.10 12.32 -12.59
C GLU A 98 26.87 11.44 -12.35
N ARG A 99 26.61 10.46 -13.23
CA ARG A 99 25.54 9.47 -13.02
C ARG A 99 25.74 8.67 -11.75
N GLU A 100 26.96 8.21 -11.48
CA GLU A 100 27.30 7.49 -10.26
C GLU A 100 27.03 8.32 -9.00
N ARG A 101 27.41 9.61 -8.99
CA ARG A 101 27.13 10.54 -7.88
C ARG A 101 25.65 10.77 -7.66
N VAL A 102 24.90 11.01 -8.74
CA VAL A 102 23.45 11.21 -8.66
C VAL A 102 22.76 9.96 -8.12
N GLU A 103 23.20 8.78 -8.54
CA GLU A 103 22.63 7.53 -8.07
C GLU A 103 22.97 7.25 -6.61
N GLU A 104 24.18 7.58 -6.16
CA GLU A 104 24.59 7.50 -4.75
C GLU A 104 23.73 8.41 -3.86
N ILE A 105 23.55 9.67 -4.25
CA ILE A 105 22.67 10.62 -3.54
C ILE A 105 21.24 10.07 -3.46
N ARG A 106 20.73 9.50 -4.56
CA ARG A 106 19.39 8.91 -4.59
C ARG A 106 19.27 7.70 -3.66
N ARG A 107 20.29 6.85 -3.59
CA ARG A 107 20.32 5.70 -2.67
C ARG A 107 20.33 6.18 -1.21
N GLU A 108 21.14 7.18 -0.88
CA GLU A 108 21.17 7.74 0.47
C GLU A 108 19.82 8.35 0.87
N GLN A 109 19.17 9.10 -0.02
CA GLN A 109 17.84 9.66 0.23
C GLN A 109 16.82 8.56 0.49
N SER A 110 16.80 7.52 -0.34
CA SER A 110 15.87 6.39 -0.16
C SER A 110 16.12 5.64 1.16
N LEU A 111 17.37 5.52 1.60
CA LEU A 111 17.68 4.92 2.90
C LEU A 111 17.18 5.78 4.06
N ARG A 112 17.39 7.10 4.00
CA ARG A 112 16.89 8.03 5.03
C ARG A 112 15.37 8.02 5.12
N GLU A 113 14.68 8.01 3.98
CA GLU A 113 13.22 7.92 3.94
C GLU A 113 12.70 6.63 4.60
N ARG A 114 13.32 5.49 4.30
CA ARG A 114 12.98 4.21 4.95
C ARG A 114 13.23 4.24 6.45
N GLU A 115 14.36 4.78 6.89
CA GLU A 115 14.65 4.91 8.33
C GLU A 115 13.66 5.83 9.05
N GLU A 116 13.21 6.91 8.41
CA GLU A 116 12.18 7.80 8.94
C GLU A 116 10.81 7.12 8.99
N GLU A 117 10.45 6.36 7.96
CA GLU A 117 9.21 5.58 7.92
C GLU A 117 9.19 4.52 9.04
N ASP A 118 10.27 3.76 9.20
CA ASP A 118 10.41 2.77 10.27
C ASP A 118 10.31 3.42 11.66
N LYS A 119 10.89 4.62 11.85
CA LYS A 119 10.75 5.37 13.11
C LYS A 119 9.30 5.80 13.34
N ARG A 120 8.60 6.27 12.30
CA ARG A 120 7.19 6.67 12.41
C ARG A 120 6.30 5.49 12.75
N LEU A 121 6.52 4.33 12.12
CA LEU A 121 5.78 3.10 12.42
C LEU A 121 5.97 2.67 13.87
N LYS A 122 7.22 2.63 14.36
CA LYS A 122 7.50 2.30 15.77
C LYS A 122 6.83 3.24 16.77
N ILE A 123 6.83 4.55 16.49
CA ILE A 123 6.15 5.53 17.33
C ILE A 123 4.63 5.30 17.32
N LYS A 124 4.06 4.99 16.15
CA LYS A 124 2.63 4.70 16.01
C LYS A 124 2.23 3.47 16.81
N GLU A 125 2.95 2.37 16.66
CA GLU A 125 2.72 1.12 17.41
C GLU A 125 2.85 1.33 18.93
N GLU A 126 3.84 2.13 19.38
CA GLU A 126 4.00 2.43 20.80
C GLU A 126 2.83 3.26 21.35
N ASN A 127 2.31 4.20 20.56
CA ASN A 127 1.15 5.02 20.95
C ASN A 127 -0.13 4.17 21.01
N GLU A 128 -0.40 3.34 20.01
CA GLU A 128 -1.54 2.42 20.01
C GLU A 128 -1.52 1.51 21.24
N ARG A 129 -0.36 0.92 21.55
CA ARG A 129 -0.19 0.08 22.75
C ARG A 129 -0.41 0.86 24.06
N LYS A 130 0.01 2.12 24.12
CA LYS A 130 -0.24 2.98 25.30
C LYS A 130 -1.72 3.31 25.45
N GLU A 131 -2.45 3.49 24.36
CA GLU A 131 -3.89 3.75 24.39
C GLU A 131 -4.66 2.50 24.84
N GLU A 132 -4.33 1.33 24.31
CA GLU A 132 -4.92 0.05 24.74
C GLU A 132 -4.73 -0.18 26.24
N LEU A 133 -3.52 0.06 26.75
CA LEU A 133 -3.23 -0.07 28.19
C LEU A 133 -4.04 0.91 29.04
N LYS A 134 -4.23 2.15 28.57
CA LYS A 134 -5.04 3.15 29.27
C LYS A 134 -6.51 2.77 29.31
N GLU A 135 -7.07 2.25 28.21
CA GLU A 135 -8.45 1.79 28.16
C GLU A 135 -8.67 0.59 29.08
N LEU A 136 -7.75 -0.38 29.07
CA LEU A 136 -7.81 -1.53 29.98
C LEU A 136 -7.73 -1.11 31.46
N GLU A 137 -6.90 -0.12 31.81
CA GLU A 137 -6.87 0.43 33.17
C GLU A 137 -8.16 1.15 33.55
N LYS A 138 -8.79 1.88 32.63
CA LYS A 138 -10.08 2.54 32.87
C LYS A 138 -11.16 1.50 33.10
N GLU A 139 -11.20 0.44 32.30
CA GLU A 139 -12.17 -0.65 32.41
C GLU A 139 -12.04 -1.37 33.76
N LYS A 140 -10.81 -1.73 34.16
CA LYS A 140 -10.54 -2.32 35.48
C LYS A 140 -10.99 -1.41 36.62
N LYS A 141 -10.73 -0.10 36.54
CA LYS A 141 -11.19 0.85 37.56
C LYS A 141 -12.71 0.93 37.63
N LYS A 142 -13.41 0.86 36.48
CA LYS A 142 -14.88 0.82 36.43
C LYS A 142 -15.40 -0.46 37.07
N GLU A 143 -14.82 -1.61 36.76
CA GLU A 143 -15.20 -2.91 37.32
C GLU A 143 -14.96 -2.98 38.83
N GLU A 144 -13.81 -2.49 39.31
CA GLU A 144 -13.51 -2.38 40.74
C GLU A 144 -14.47 -1.45 41.46
N ALA A 145 -14.79 -0.29 40.88
CA ALA A 145 -15.76 0.65 41.43
C ALA A 145 -17.17 0.03 41.50
N PHE A 146 -17.59 -0.66 40.44
CA PHE A 146 -18.85 -1.40 40.39
C PHE A 146 -18.90 -2.49 41.47
N GLY A 147 -17.85 -3.31 41.61
CA GLY A 147 -17.80 -4.35 42.63
C GLY A 147 -17.87 -3.79 44.07
N GLN A 148 -17.17 -2.68 44.35
CA GLN A 148 -17.24 -2.02 45.65
C GLN A 148 -18.61 -1.42 45.94
N GLU A 149 -19.23 -0.81 44.94
CA GLU A 149 -20.56 -0.22 45.04
C GLU A 149 -21.61 -1.31 45.26
N ARG A 150 -21.57 -2.38 44.46
CA ARG A 150 -22.38 -3.59 44.60
C ARG A 150 -22.29 -4.16 46.01
N ASP A 151 -21.08 -4.39 46.52
CA ASP A 151 -20.89 -5.01 47.83
C ASP A 151 -21.46 -4.12 48.96
N LYS A 152 -21.28 -2.80 48.87
CA LYS A 152 -21.88 -1.83 49.79
C LYS A 152 -23.40 -1.85 49.72
N TRP A 153 -23.96 -1.85 48.51
CA TRP A 153 -25.41 -1.89 48.30
C TRP A 153 -26.01 -3.19 48.84
N ILE A 154 -25.41 -4.34 48.55
CA ILE A 154 -25.90 -5.64 49.04
C ILE A 154 -25.82 -5.73 50.55
N ALA A 155 -24.76 -5.20 51.17
CA ALA A 155 -24.67 -5.14 52.63
C ALA A 155 -25.84 -4.35 53.25
N ALA A 156 -26.19 -3.20 52.65
CA ALA A 156 -27.25 -2.32 53.14
C ALA A 156 -28.67 -2.82 52.82
N TYR A 157 -28.93 -3.17 51.56
CA TYR A 157 -30.28 -3.39 51.02
C TYR A 157 -30.52 -4.77 50.44
N GLY A 158 -29.47 -5.54 50.14
CA GLY A 158 -29.57 -6.83 49.48
C GLY A 158 -30.30 -7.89 50.31
N SER A 159 -30.91 -8.84 49.61
CA SER A 159 -31.56 -9.99 50.24
C SER A 159 -30.57 -10.83 51.07
N GLN A 160 -31.11 -11.63 51.97
CA GLN A 160 -30.30 -12.58 52.75
C GLN A 160 -29.56 -13.57 51.83
N TYR A 161 -30.15 -13.91 50.68
CA TYR A 161 -29.53 -14.74 49.66
C TYR A 161 -28.27 -14.07 49.09
N LEU A 162 -28.35 -12.82 48.63
CA LEU A 162 -27.19 -12.10 48.08
C LEU A 162 -26.08 -11.92 49.13
N LYS A 163 -26.43 -11.59 50.37
CA LYS A 163 -25.49 -11.47 51.48
C LYS A 163 -24.72 -12.78 51.73
N GLN A 164 -25.42 -13.92 51.68
CA GLN A 164 -24.79 -15.24 51.81
C GLN A 164 -23.95 -15.63 50.59
N ALA A 165 -24.45 -15.34 49.39
CA ALA A 165 -23.76 -15.66 48.13
C ALA A 165 -22.42 -14.90 48.01
N ILE A 166 -22.39 -13.60 48.37
CA ILE A 166 -21.15 -12.82 48.47
C ILE A 166 -20.16 -13.45 49.47
N LYS A 167 -20.64 -13.86 50.65
CA LYS A 167 -19.79 -14.49 51.67
C LYS A 167 -19.13 -15.77 51.15
N LEU A 168 -19.82 -16.50 50.27
CA LEU A 168 -19.33 -17.72 49.62
C LEU A 168 -18.56 -17.44 48.30
N LYS A 169 -18.41 -16.18 47.89
CA LYS A 169 -17.73 -15.74 46.66
C LYS A 169 -18.35 -16.31 45.37
N TYR A 170 -19.68 -16.49 45.36
CA TYR A 170 -20.39 -16.74 44.10
C TYR A 170 -20.52 -15.45 43.29
N ASP A 171 -20.64 -15.61 41.96
CA ASP A 171 -21.08 -14.52 41.10
C ASP A 171 -22.54 -14.18 41.41
N VAL A 172 -22.80 -12.91 41.69
CA VAL A 172 -24.08 -12.38 42.12
C VAL A 172 -24.55 -11.22 41.25
N ASP A 173 -23.81 -10.86 40.19
CA ASP A 173 -24.01 -9.60 39.48
C ASP A 173 -25.40 -9.49 38.87
N SER A 174 -25.85 -10.50 38.12
CA SER A 174 -27.19 -10.51 37.53
C SER A 174 -28.29 -10.37 38.58
N LYS A 175 -28.19 -11.10 39.69
CA LYS A 175 -29.21 -11.07 40.75
C LYS A 175 -29.19 -9.77 41.54
N TYR A 176 -28.00 -9.21 41.76
CA TYR A 176 -27.84 -7.89 42.35
C TYR A 176 -28.57 -6.83 41.53
N VAL A 177 -28.31 -6.79 40.22
CA VAL A 177 -28.91 -5.81 39.32
C VAL A 177 -30.43 -5.98 39.31
N ILE A 178 -30.95 -7.21 39.22
CA ILE A 178 -32.40 -7.47 39.28
C ILE A 178 -33.01 -7.02 40.62
N GLU A 179 -32.39 -7.35 41.76
CA GLU A 179 -32.90 -6.94 43.08
C GLU A 179 -32.88 -5.42 43.25
N ARG A 180 -31.85 -4.75 42.74
CA ARG A 180 -31.73 -3.30 42.81
C ARG A 180 -32.71 -2.61 41.88
N ALA A 181 -32.81 -3.05 40.63
CA ALA A 181 -33.77 -2.54 39.65
C ALA A 181 -35.20 -2.66 40.20
N LYS A 182 -35.58 -3.82 40.74
CA LYS A 182 -36.92 -4.01 41.35
C LYS A 182 -37.19 -3.10 42.55
N LYS A 183 -36.13 -2.67 43.26
CA LYS A 183 -36.25 -1.78 44.43
C LYS A 183 -36.38 -0.31 44.01
N GLU A 184 -35.58 0.11 43.02
CA GLU A 184 -35.52 1.50 42.54
C GLU A 184 -36.59 1.81 41.49
N PHE A 185 -36.91 0.83 40.64
CA PHE A 185 -37.83 0.90 39.51
C PHE A 185 -38.75 -0.34 39.46
N PRO A 186 -39.75 -0.46 40.35
CA PRO A 186 -40.57 -1.67 40.49
C PRO A 186 -41.35 -2.11 39.24
N ASP A 187 -41.65 -1.16 38.35
CA ASP A 187 -42.42 -1.40 37.12
C ASP A 187 -41.52 -1.68 35.90
N TYR A 188 -40.21 -1.75 36.08
CA TYR A 188 -39.24 -1.97 35.01
C TYR A 188 -38.63 -3.37 35.11
N ASP A 189 -38.51 -4.01 33.95
CA ASP A 189 -37.78 -5.26 33.78
C ASP A 189 -36.34 -4.96 33.38
N CYS A 190 -35.38 -5.62 34.02
CA CYS A 190 -33.97 -5.41 33.69
C CYS A 190 -33.54 -6.38 32.59
N ASP A 191 -32.96 -5.83 31.52
CA ASP A 191 -32.36 -6.61 30.46
C ASP A 191 -30.91 -6.99 30.81
N ILE A 192 -30.78 -8.13 31.46
CA ILE A 192 -29.47 -8.66 31.90
C ILE A 192 -28.65 -9.21 30.74
N ASN A 193 -29.31 -9.71 29.70
CA ASN A 193 -28.69 -10.46 28.62
C ASN A 193 -28.63 -9.69 27.30
N ASP A 194 -29.02 -8.41 27.29
CA ASP A 194 -29.09 -7.58 26.08
C ASP A 194 -29.98 -8.23 24.99
N ASN A 195 -31.12 -8.77 25.44
CA ASN A 195 -32.08 -9.48 24.60
C ASN A 195 -33.13 -8.52 24.01
N ALA A 196 -33.44 -7.44 24.74
CA ALA A 196 -34.43 -6.48 24.31
C ALA A 196 -33.92 -5.77 23.05
N GLY A 197 -34.78 -5.72 22.05
CA GLY A 197 -34.51 -5.00 20.81
C GLY A 197 -35.56 -3.93 20.64
N TRP A 198 -35.18 -2.74 20.23
CA TRP A 198 -36.12 -1.65 20.00
C TRP A 198 -35.73 -0.73 18.85
N SER A 199 -36.70 0.04 18.37
CA SER A 199 -36.53 1.07 17.35
C SER A 199 -37.10 2.42 17.81
N GLU A 200 -36.87 3.47 17.04
CA GLU A 200 -37.39 4.80 17.31
C GLU A 200 -38.93 4.82 17.36
N CYS A 201 -39.51 5.48 18.37
CA CYS A 201 -40.94 5.67 18.50
C CYS A 201 -41.37 7.02 17.91
N CYS A 202 -42.10 7.02 16.78
CA CYS A 202 -42.46 8.26 16.10
C CYS A 202 -43.67 9.02 16.70
N ASN A 203 -44.58 8.32 17.39
CA ASN A 203 -45.81 8.90 17.95
C ASN A 203 -46.05 8.41 19.39
N PRO A 204 -45.21 8.84 20.34
CA PRO A 204 -45.31 8.39 21.72
C PRO A 204 -46.61 8.84 22.38
N THR A 205 -47.16 8.03 23.28
CA THR A 205 -48.33 8.43 24.08
C THR A 205 -47.98 9.53 25.09
N GLU A 206 -48.99 10.34 25.45
CA GLU A 206 -48.85 11.41 26.45
C GLU A 206 -48.31 10.90 27.80
N LYS A 207 -48.79 9.72 28.22
CA LYS A 207 -48.32 9.06 29.46
C LYS A 207 -46.83 8.74 29.42
N SER A 208 -46.33 8.26 28.27
CA SER A 208 -44.92 7.91 28.12
C SER A 208 -44.02 9.14 28.11
N ILE A 209 -44.48 10.23 27.49
CA ILE A 209 -43.78 11.52 27.53
C ILE A 209 -43.67 12.02 28.97
N GLU A 210 -44.77 12.03 29.73
CA GLU A 210 -44.74 12.47 31.13
C GLU A 210 -43.81 11.63 32.01
N GLU A 211 -43.74 10.32 31.79
CA GLU A 211 -42.88 9.44 32.57
C GLU A 211 -41.40 9.61 32.22
N VAL A 212 -41.04 9.71 30.93
CA VAL A 212 -39.66 9.97 30.51
C VAL A 212 -39.16 11.32 31.01
N VAL A 213 -39.99 12.37 30.97
CA VAL A 213 -39.63 13.68 31.55
C VAL A 213 -39.27 13.55 33.03
N LYS A 214 -40.08 12.84 33.82
CA LYS A 214 -39.80 12.60 35.24
C LYS A 214 -38.50 11.82 35.45
N LEU A 215 -38.21 10.83 34.60
CA LEU A 215 -36.98 10.05 34.69
C LEU A 215 -35.74 10.91 34.40
N ILE A 216 -35.80 11.74 33.36
CA ILE A 216 -34.74 12.69 32.99
C ILE A 216 -34.53 13.73 34.09
N GLU A 217 -35.60 14.28 34.67
CA GLU A 217 -35.52 15.20 35.81
C GLU A 217 -34.86 14.57 37.04
N ASN A 218 -35.04 13.26 37.24
CA ASN A 218 -34.37 12.49 38.28
C ASN A 218 -32.93 12.07 37.92
N GLY A 219 -32.41 12.52 36.77
CA GLY A 219 -31.03 12.27 36.34
C GLY A 219 -30.81 10.92 35.64
N ASN A 220 -31.87 10.25 35.20
CA ASN A 220 -31.76 9.01 34.42
C ASN A 220 -31.72 9.30 32.93
N GLU A 221 -30.95 8.53 32.19
CA GLU A 221 -30.93 8.55 30.73
C GLU A 221 -32.08 7.65 30.25
N ALA A 222 -33.21 8.27 29.85
CA ALA A 222 -34.42 7.54 29.48
C ALA A 222 -34.96 7.99 28.12
N GLU A 223 -35.48 7.03 27.35
CA GLU A 223 -36.08 7.25 26.04
C GLU A 223 -37.37 6.44 25.83
N ILE A 224 -38.24 6.93 24.94
CA ILE A 224 -39.44 6.21 24.52
C ILE A 224 -39.11 5.45 23.25
N VAL A 225 -39.34 4.14 23.28
CA VAL A 225 -38.91 3.22 22.23
C VAL A 225 -40.06 2.35 21.75
N TRP A 226 -39.96 1.86 20.53
CA TRP A 226 -40.83 0.81 20.02
C TRP A 226 -40.15 -0.54 20.26
N LEU A 227 -40.61 -1.25 21.29
CA LEU A 227 -40.02 -2.51 21.71
C LEU A 227 -40.39 -3.62 20.72
N THR A 228 -39.38 -4.19 20.08
CA THR A 228 -39.50 -5.26 19.08
C THR A 228 -39.25 -6.65 19.68
N ASN A 229 -38.39 -6.75 20.69
CA ASN A 229 -38.16 -7.97 21.48
C ASN A 229 -38.26 -7.66 22.99
N PRO A 230 -38.81 -8.57 23.80
CA PRO A 230 -38.85 -8.41 25.25
C PRO A 230 -37.45 -8.58 25.87
N ALA A 231 -37.24 -8.00 27.05
CA ALA A 231 -36.02 -8.24 27.85
C ALA A 231 -35.92 -9.69 28.35
N ASP A 232 -37.06 -10.32 28.65
CA ASP A 232 -37.12 -11.72 29.07
C ASP A 232 -37.41 -12.63 27.86
N SER A 233 -36.45 -13.49 27.54
CA SER A 233 -36.52 -14.44 26.42
C SER A 233 -37.64 -15.46 26.57
N ASP A 234 -38.10 -15.75 27.79
CA ASP A 234 -39.12 -16.77 28.03
C ASP A 234 -40.50 -16.38 27.46
N TYR A 235 -40.68 -15.10 27.08
CA TYR A 235 -41.93 -14.57 26.51
C TYR A 235 -41.86 -14.27 25.02
N GLN A 236 -40.82 -14.71 24.31
CA GLN A 236 -40.60 -14.32 22.93
C GLN A 236 -41.70 -14.78 21.96
N ASP A 237 -42.27 -15.97 22.17
CA ASP A 237 -43.26 -16.56 21.25
C ASP A 237 -44.61 -15.82 21.21
N ASP A 238 -44.99 -15.17 22.32
CA ASP A 238 -46.26 -14.44 22.46
C ASP A 238 -46.07 -12.91 22.53
N PHE A 239 -44.86 -12.43 22.26
CA PHE A 239 -44.57 -11.01 22.37
C PHE A 239 -45.12 -10.23 21.18
N GLN A 240 -45.96 -9.24 21.48
CA GLN A 240 -46.36 -8.22 20.51
C GLN A 240 -45.54 -6.95 20.72
N GLU A 241 -45.02 -6.43 19.61
CA GLU A 241 -44.33 -5.15 19.60
C GLU A 241 -45.23 -4.04 20.13
N ARG A 242 -44.64 -3.14 20.92
CA ARG A 242 -45.40 -2.09 21.61
C ARG A 242 -44.51 -0.94 22.03
N GLU A 243 -45.13 0.17 22.39
CA GLU A 243 -44.45 1.28 23.04
C GLU A 243 -43.89 0.86 24.41
N ALA A 244 -42.65 1.26 24.69
CA ALA A 244 -41.98 1.04 25.95
C ALA A 244 -41.13 2.26 26.33
N ILE A 245 -40.75 2.31 27.60
CA ILE A 245 -39.77 3.27 28.11
C ILE A 245 -38.50 2.48 28.45
N ALA A 246 -37.37 2.92 27.91
CA ALA A 246 -36.05 2.37 28.22
C ALA A 246 -35.27 3.36 29.09
N ILE A 247 -34.72 2.90 30.22
CA ILE A 247 -33.67 3.60 30.94
C ILE A 247 -32.35 2.95 30.51
N ILE A 248 -31.56 3.70 29.75
CA ILE A 248 -30.33 3.21 29.16
C ILE A 248 -29.19 3.32 30.17
N ASN A 249 -28.23 2.40 30.08
CA ASN A 249 -26.96 2.49 30.82
C ASN A 249 -27.15 2.53 32.35
N TYR A 250 -28.21 1.87 32.83
CA TYR A 250 -28.45 1.61 34.24
C TYR A 250 -27.25 0.85 34.84
N LEU A 251 -26.70 1.41 35.91
CA LEU A 251 -25.46 0.95 36.55
C LEU A 251 -24.25 0.87 35.59
N GLY A 252 -24.26 1.64 34.51
CA GLY A 252 -23.15 1.73 33.57
C GLY A 252 -23.07 0.59 32.55
N LYS A 253 -24.06 -0.31 32.50
CA LYS A 253 -24.02 -1.51 31.63
C LYS A 253 -25.37 -2.07 31.19
N TYR A 254 -26.41 -1.96 32.01
CA TYR A 254 -27.68 -2.66 31.79
C TYR A 254 -28.76 -1.69 31.35
N ASP A 255 -29.80 -2.20 30.69
CA ASP A 255 -30.96 -1.40 30.33
C ASP A 255 -32.19 -1.86 31.13
N LEU A 256 -33.05 -0.90 31.50
CA LEU A 256 -34.32 -1.18 32.16
C LEU A 256 -35.47 -0.85 31.23
N ILE A 257 -36.38 -1.78 31.03
CA ILE A 257 -37.48 -1.67 30.07
C ILE A 257 -38.81 -1.72 30.80
N LYS A 258 -39.69 -0.75 30.53
CA LYS A 258 -41.08 -0.76 30.98
C LYS A 258 -42.01 -0.75 29.77
N SER A 259 -42.70 -1.86 29.57
CA SER A 259 -43.73 -1.99 28.54
C SER A 259 -45.00 -1.19 28.88
N ILE A 260 -45.48 -0.37 27.95
CA ILE A 260 -46.74 0.36 28.11
C ILE A 260 -47.89 -0.54 27.64
N LYS A 261 -48.81 -0.87 28.57
CA LYS A 261 -50.03 -1.60 28.24
C LYS A 261 -51.13 -0.60 27.87
N TYR A 262 -51.72 -0.78 26.69
CA TYR A 262 -52.89 -0.06 26.23
C TYR A 262 -54.18 -0.59 26.89
#